data_AF-V4YBZ6-F1
#
_entry.id   AF-V4YBZ6-F1
#
_cell.length_a   1.000
_cell.length_b   1.000
_cell.length_c   1.000
_cell.angle_alpha   90.00
_cell.angle_beta   90.00
_cell.angle_gamma   90.00
#
_symmetry.space_group_name_H-M   'P 1'
#
loop_
_entity.id
_entity.type
_entity.pdbx_description
1 polymer ?
#
loop_
_entity_poly.entity_id
_entity_poly.type
_entity_poly.pdbx_seq_one_letter_code
_entity_poly.pdbx_strand_id
1 'polypeptide(L)'
;MIVTTGIVAAAGAGGQQVATQTEDSRPVTNADTDASLEDGTVTLSVTDESEPVEQVTVSVESESESGKSGSDQDESSESQDRQVGQTDANGTVTFPLGNRSSLEVELSFQQFSGELEYDVTDNSLILLEEEYDYAEEPPEDGDDSEDDRENDADDPDDPDDPDDSDDPDTVDDPDDPDDQRDH
;
A
#
# COMPACT_ATOMS: atom_id res chain seq x y z
N MET A 1 -19.89 6.10 29.55
CA MET A 1 -19.30 7.44 29.79
C MET A 1 -17.92 7.19 30.39
N ILE A 2 -16.93 6.93 29.54
CA ILE A 2 -15.54 6.73 29.98
C ILE A 2 -14.86 8.09 29.86
N VAL A 3 -14.15 8.47 30.92
CA VAL A 3 -13.59 9.80 31.14
C VAL A 3 -12.18 9.82 30.54
N THR A 4 -12.02 10.52 29.41
CA THR A 4 -10.72 10.75 28.76
C THR A 4 -9.89 11.68 29.65
N THR A 5 -8.79 11.18 30.20
CA THR A 5 -7.84 11.98 30.98
C THR A 5 -6.62 12.23 30.11
N GLY A 6 -6.51 13.43 29.54
CA GLY A 6 -5.34 13.86 28.79
C GLY A 6 -4.11 13.99 29.71
N ILE A 7 -2.98 13.42 29.27
CA ILE A 7 -1.73 13.50 30.00
C ILE A 7 -0.92 14.67 29.44
N VAL A 8 -0.64 15.67 30.28
CA VAL A 8 0.31 16.74 29.99
C VAL A 8 1.72 16.19 30.26
N ALA A 9 2.57 16.11 29.23
CA ALA A 9 3.97 15.72 29.41
C ALA A 9 4.75 16.85 30.11
N ALA A 10 5.03 16.67 31.40
CA ALA A 10 6.02 17.47 32.13
C ALA A 10 7.34 16.68 32.18
N ALA A 11 8.41 17.24 31.61
CA ALA A 11 9.74 16.65 31.63
C ALA A 11 10.29 16.56 33.07
N GLY A 12 10.28 15.36 33.64
CA GLY A 12 10.86 15.05 34.95
C GLY A 12 11.68 13.76 34.85
N ALA A 13 12.98 13.86 35.14
CA ALA A 13 13.90 12.74 35.10
C ALA A 13 13.53 11.65 36.13
N GLY A 14 13.39 10.41 35.66
CA GLY A 14 13.38 9.20 36.50
C GLY A 14 12.04 8.51 36.61
N GLY A 15 11.81 7.53 35.74
CA GLY A 15 10.72 6.57 35.86
C GLY A 15 10.28 6.06 34.49
N GLN A 16 10.76 4.88 34.09
CA GLN A 16 10.16 4.13 32.99
C GLN A 16 8.72 3.77 33.38
N GLN A 17 7.77 4.54 32.87
CA GLN A 17 6.37 4.13 32.85
C GLN A 17 6.15 3.46 31.51
N VAL A 18 5.99 2.13 31.55
CA VAL A 18 5.51 1.34 30.42
C VAL A 18 4.04 1.71 30.27
N ALA A 19 3.75 2.67 29.38
CA ALA A 19 2.40 2.85 28.88
C ALA A 19 2.08 1.61 28.05
N THR A 20 1.15 0.79 28.51
CA THR A 20 0.56 -0.25 27.69
C THR A 20 -0.28 0.46 26.62
N GLN A 21 0.32 0.67 25.43
CA GLN A 21 -0.45 0.96 24.22
C GLN A 21 -1.46 -0.16 24.09
N THR A 22 -2.75 0.19 24.12
CA THR A 22 -3.76 -0.72 23.59
C THR A 22 -3.60 -0.60 22.08
N GLU A 23 -2.86 -1.53 21.50
CA GLU A 23 -2.73 -1.66 20.05
C GLU A 23 -4.13 -1.97 19.53
N ASP A 24 -4.72 -1.05 18.75
CA ASP A 24 -5.92 -1.38 18.02
C ASP A 24 -5.54 -2.52 17.07
N SER A 25 -6.05 -3.72 17.37
CA SER A 25 -5.64 -4.94 16.68
C SER A 25 -6.66 -5.33 15.62
N ARG A 26 -7.64 -4.46 15.32
CA ARG A 26 -8.65 -4.76 14.32
C ARG A 26 -8.01 -4.66 12.92
N PRO A 27 -8.29 -5.61 12.01
CA PRO A 27 -7.88 -5.45 10.62
C PRO A 27 -8.60 -4.25 10.01
N VAL A 28 -7.91 -3.52 9.15
CA VAL A 28 -8.50 -2.46 8.31
C VAL A 28 -9.02 -3.13 7.05
N THR A 29 -10.29 -2.89 6.72
CA THR A 29 -11.00 -3.58 5.62
C THR A 29 -11.58 -2.61 4.60
N ASN A 30 -11.79 -1.36 4.99
CA ASN A 30 -12.31 -0.31 4.13
C ASN A 30 -11.77 1.05 4.62
N ALA A 31 -10.50 1.29 4.32
CA ALA A 31 -9.83 2.52 4.67
C ALA A 31 -10.39 3.70 3.87
N ASP A 32 -10.53 4.83 4.54
CA ASP A 32 -10.89 6.12 3.96
C ASP A 32 -9.93 7.16 4.54
N THR A 33 -9.27 7.91 3.65
CA THR A 33 -8.24 8.87 4.01
C THR A 33 -8.58 10.26 3.51
N ASP A 34 -8.55 11.25 4.40
CA ASP A 34 -8.70 12.67 4.05
C ASP A 34 -7.45 13.45 4.43
N ALA A 35 -7.06 14.41 3.59
CA ALA A 35 -6.00 15.37 3.87
C ALA A 35 -6.50 16.80 3.76
N SER A 36 -6.02 17.66 4.66
CA SER A 36 -6.27 19.11 4.60
C SER A 36 -5.00 19.90 4.87
N LEU A 37 -4.90 21.09 4.26
CA LEU A 37 -3.79 22.01 4.44
C LEU A 37 -4.27 23.31 5.06
N GLU A 38 -3.79 23.60 6.28
CA GLU A 38 -4.09 24.84 7.00
C GLU A 38 -2.78 25.43 7.53
N ASP A 39 -2.54 26.71 7.26
CA ASP A 39 -1.36 27.45 7.74
C ASP A 39 0.00 26.73 7.50
N GLY A 40 0.13 26.04 6.36
CA GLY A 40 1.36 25.30 6.02
C GLY A 40 1.53 23.97 6.77
N THR A 41 0.48 23.51 7.45
CA THR A 41 0.42 22.22 8.14
C THR A 41 -0.57 21.32 7.43
N VAL A 42 -0.11 20.13 7.03
CA VAL A 42 -0.96 19.07 6.51
C VAL A 42 -1.51 18.27 7.68
N THR A 43 -2.82 18.07 7.72
CA THR A 43 -3.49 17.15 8.64
C THR A 43 -4.10 16.02 7.82
N LEU A 44 -3.66 14.80 8.10
CA LEU A 44 -4.19 13.56 7.52
C LEU A 44 -5.08 12.88 8.55
N SER A 45 -6.25 12.37 8.13
CA SER A 45 -7.11 11.50 8.92
C SER A 45 -7.34 10.18 8.21
N VAL A 46 -7.23 9.09 8.96
CA VAL A 46 -7.46 7.73 8.48
C VAL A 46 -8.61 7.12 9.26
N THR A 47 -9.61 6.63 8.55
CA THR A 47 -10.75 5.93 9.13
C THR A 47 -10.97 4.58 8.46
N ASP A 48 -11.60 3.66 9.19
CA ASP A 48 -12.09 2.37 8.68
C ASP A 48 -13.57 2.29 9.08
N GLU A 49 -14.46 2.18 8.09
CA GLU A 49 -15.91 2.23 8.29
C GLU A 49 -16.38 3.46 9.12
N SER A 50 -15.76 4.63 8.91
CA SER A 50 -15.98 5.88 9.67
C SER A 50 -15.49 5.88 11.13
N GLU A 51 -14.79 4.84 11.57
CA GLU A 51 -14.12 4.79 12.86
C GLU A 51 -12.63 5.13 12.70
N PRO A 52 -12.05 6.00 13.55
CA PRO A 52 -10.64 6.39 13.42
C PRO A 52 -9.71 5.20 13.61
N VAL A 53 -8.64 5.14 12.82
CA VAL A 53 -7.61 4.09 12.93
C VAL A 53 -6.38 4.67 13.60
N GLU A 54 -6.07 4.24 14.83
CA GLU A 54 -4.87 4.63 15.55
C GLU A 54 -3.63 3.89 15.03
N GLN A 55 -2.44 4.46 15.25
CA GLN A 55 -1.14 3.82 15.00
C GLN A 55 -0.83 3.45 13.54
N VAL A 56 -1.59 3.96 12.57
CA VAL A 56 -1.23 3.88 11.16
C VAL A 56 0.08 4.62 10.97
N THR A 57 1.09 3.94 10.44
CA THR A 57 2.37 4.58 10.11
C THR A 57 2.17 5.35 8.82
N VAL A 58 2.48 6.64 8.87
CA VAL A 58 2.34 7.55 7.74
C VAL A 58 3.70 8.13 7.42
N SER A 59 4.15 7.93 6.19
CA SER A 59 5.34 8.55 5.64
C SER A 59 4.93 9.61 4.62
N VAL A 60 5.57 10.77 4.67
CA VAL A 60 5.33 11.88 3.74
C VAL A 60 6.66 12.30 3.14
N GLU A 61 6.72 12.30 1.83
CA GLU A 61 7.86 12.83 1.08
C GLU A 61 7.40 13.74 -0.07
N SER A 62 8.33 14.48 -0.64
CA SER A 62 8.05 15.17 -1.89
C SER A 62 8.03 14.13 -2.98
N GLU A 63 7.04 14.16 -3.88
CA GLU A 63 7.07 13.34 -5.08
C GLU A 63 8.39 13.65 -5.82
N SER A 64 9.28 12.68 -5.84
CA SER A 64 10.51 12.81 -6.61
C SER A 64 10.09 12.75 -8.06
N GLU A 65 10.34 13.82 -8.84
CA GLU A 65 10.23 13.76 -10.30
C GLU A 65 11.15 12.63 -10.77
N SER A 66 10.58 11.43 -10.90
CA SER A 66 11.23 10.18 -11.24
C SER A 66 11.66 10.25 -12.70
N GLY A 67 12.67 11.07 -12.99
CA GLY A 67 12.98 11.45 -14.36
C GLY A 67 14.22 12.30 -14.57
N LYS A 68 14.88 12.83 -13.51
CA LYS A 68 16.11 13.60 -13.68
C LYS A 68 17.29 13.01 -12.92
N SER A 69 17.67 11.81 -13.34
CA SER A 69 19.02 11.25 -13.16
C SER A 69 20.04 12.09 -13.94
N GLY A 70 20.26 13.33 -13.51
CA GLY A 70 21.36 14.18 -13.91
C GLY A 70 22.53 13.91 -12.98
N SER A 71 23.48 13.15 -13.49
CA SER A 71 24.79 12.89 -12.90
C SER A 71 25.39 14.13 -12.23
N ASP A 72 26.02 13.91 -11.07
CA ASP A 72 26.87 14.86 -10.35
C ASP A 72 26.17 15.88 -9.43
N GLN A 73 25.81 15.52 -8.18
CA GLN A 73 26.08 16.33 -6.97
C GLN A 73 25.52 15.73 -5.66
N ASP A 74 26.41 15.59 -4.67
CA ASP A 74 26.13 15.55 -3.22
C ASP A 74 25.08 14.54 -2.68
N GLU A 75 25.54 13.32 -2.40
CA GLU A 75 24.83 12.29 -1.62
C GLU A 75 24.70 12.65 -0.12
N SER A 76 24.14 13.82 0.19
CA SER A 76 23.91 14.26 1.57
C SER A 76 22.64 15.07 1.80
N SER A 77 21.77 15.26 0.79
CA SER A 77 20.52 16.01 0.97
C SER A 77 19.23 15.21 0.72
N GLU A 78 19.28 14.03 0.11
CA GLU A 78 18.07 13.27 -0.29
C GLU A 78 17.30 12.65 0.89
N SER A 79 17.91 12.50 2.07
CA SER A 79 17.23 11.91 3.24
C SER A 79 16.52 12.92 4.14
N GLN A 80 16.50 14.23 3.79
CA GLN A 80 15.94 15.26 4.68
C GLN A 80 14.48 15.60 4.43
N ASP A 81 13.90 15.11 3.32
CA ASP A 81 12.54 15.48 2.92
C ASP A 81 11.47 14.45 3.29
N ARG A 82 11.85 13.26 3.77
CA ARG A 82 10.92 12.26 4.29
C ARG A 82 10.60 12.52 5.76
N GLN A 83 9.31 12.56 6.09
CA GLN A 83 8.79 12.64 7.44
C GLN A 83 7.99 11.38 7.75
N VAL A 84 8.09 10.88 8.98
CA VAL A 84 7.33 9.70 9.41
C VAL A 84 6.62 10.01 10.72
N GLY A 85 5.35 9.66 10.78
CA GLY A 85 4.49 9.83 11.94
C GLY A 85 3.55 8.64 12.12
N GLN A 86 2.80 8.65 13.21
CA GLN A 86 1.74 7.68 13.46
C GLN A 86 0.45 8.41 13.79
N THR A 87 -0.68 7.86 13.36
CA THR A 87 -1.99 8.40 13.72
C THR A 87 -2.26 8.25 15.22
N ASP A 88 -2.89 9.28 15.79
CA ASP A 88 -3.28 9.32 17.19
C ASP A 88 -4.65 8.65 17.44
N ALA A 89 -5.19 8.83 18.65
CA ALA A 89 -6.50 8.30 19.06
C ALA A 89 -7.70 8.82 18.27
N ASN A 90 -7.51 9.87 17.47
CA ASN A 90 -8.53 10.41 16.59
C ASN A 90 -8.32 9.95 15.14
N GLY A 91 -7.36 9.05 14.89
CA GLY A 91 -6.98 8.62 13.55
C GLY A 91 -6.24 9.70 12.77
N THR A 92 -5.64 10.68 13.46
CA THR A 92 -5.04 11.85 12.82
C THR A 92 -3.54 11.93 12.99
N VAL A 93 -2.86 12.47 11.99
CA VAL A 93 -1.44 12.82 12.04
C VAL A 93 -1.20 14.14 11.33
N THR A 94 -0.23 14.92 11.80
CA THR A 94 0.08 16.24 11.25
C THR A 94 1.53 16.37 10.84
N PHE A 95 1.78 16.98 9.68
CA PHE A 95 3.12 17.22 9.17
C PHE A 95 3.27 18.66 8.68
N PRO A 96 4.42 19.32 8.91
CA PRO A 96 4.73 20.57 8.23
C PRO A 96 4.91 20.32 6.72
N LEU A 97 4.17 21.08 5.89
CA LEU A 97 4.28 21.05 4.44
C LEU A 97 5.69 21.45 3.96
N GLY A 98 6.30 22.44 4.62
CA GLY A 98 7.60 22.98 4.22
C GLY A 98 7.52 23.74 2.90
N ASN A 99 8.46 23.47 1.99
CA ASN A 99 8.53 24.10 0.66
C ASN A 99 8.09 23.15 -0.47
N ARG A 100 7.35 22.09 -0.13
CA ARG A 100 6.93 21.05 -1.07
C ARG A 100 5.80 21.56 -1.97
N SER A 101 5.91 21.29 -3.26
CA SER A 101 4.86 21.56 -4.26
C SER A 101 4.00 20.34 -4.56
N SER A 102 4.44 19.16 -4.14
CA SER A 102 3.75 17.88 -4.25
C SER A 102 4.02 17.05 -3.00
N LEU A 103 3.14 16.09 -2.70
CA LEU A 103 3.27 15.19 -1.56
C LEU A 103 2.94 13.77 -2.01
N GLU A 104 3.84 12.85 -1.71
CA GLU A 104 3.57 11.42 -1.72
C GLU A 104 3.36 11.00 -0.26
N VAL A 105 2.24 10.31 0.00
CA VAL A 105 1.84 9.85 1.34
C VAL A 105 1.69 8.35 1.31
N GLU A 106 2.59 7.64 1.98
CA GLU A 106 2.52 6.19 2.17
C GLU A 106 1.92 5.87 3.54
N LEU A 107 0.89 5.01 3.57
CA LEU A 107 0.29 4.46 4.77
C LEU A 107 0.68 2.99 4.93
N SER A 108 0.95 2.59 6.16
CA SER A 108 1.16 1.18 6.50
C SER A 108 0.61 0.85 7.88
N PHE A 109 -0.21 -0.19 7.94
CA PHE A 109 -0.73 -0.72 9.18
C PHE A 109 -1.08 -2.20 9.05
N GLN A 110 -0.36 -3.07 9.77
CA GLN A 110 -0.54 -4.52 9.71
C GLN A 110 -0.45 -5.07 8.27
N GLN A 111 -1.59 -5.45 7.71
CA GLN A 111 -1.79 -6.02 6.37
C GLN A 111 -2.36 -5.01 5.36
N PHE A 112 -2.64 -3.80 5.82
CA PHE A 112 -3.11 -2.68 5.00
C PHE A 112 -1.93 -1.80 4.62
N SER A 113 -1.87 -1.41 3.35
CA SER A 113 -1.03 -0.32 2.85
C SER A 113 -1.84 0.58 1.94
N GLY A 114 -1.44 1.84 1.84
CA GLY A 114 -2.03 2.77 0.89
C GLY A 114 -1.02 3.80 0.45
N GLU A 115 -1.26 4.38 -0.72
CA GLU A 115 -0.45 5.44 -1.31
C GLU A 115 -1.39 6.53 -1.81
N LEU A 116 -1.10 7.79 -1.47
CA LEU A 116 -1.81 8.95 -1.98
C LEU A 116 -0.83 9.95 -2.53
N GLU A 117 -1.15 10.52 -3.69
CA GLU A 117 -0.39 11.60 -4.31
C GLU A 117 -1.20 12.89 -4.30
N TYR A 118 -0.57 13.99 -3.89
CA TYR A 118 -1.19 15.32 -3.88
C TYR A 118 -0.34 16.34 -4.60
N ASP A 119 -0.98 17.17 -5.44
CA ASP A 119 -0.41 18.45 -5.88
C ASP A 119 -0.79 19.55 -4.90
N VAL A 120 0.13 20.49 -4.67
CA VAL A 120 -0.08 21.64 -3.79
C VAL A 120 -0.25 22.90 -4.64
N THR A 121 -1.50 23.25 -4.90
CA THR A 121 -1.86 24.44 -5.69
C THR A 121 -2.69 25.43 -4.86
N ASP A 122 -2.33 26.72 -4.94
CA ASP A 122 -3.05 27.80 -4.26
C ASP A 122 -3.31 27.53 -2.76
N ASN A 123 -2.32 26.95 -2.07
CA ASN A 123 -2.39 26.60 -0.65
C ASN A 123 -3.52 25.59 -0.34
N SER A 124 -3.87 24.74 -1.30
CA SER A 124 -4.80 23.63 -1.18
C SER A 124 -4.14 22.33 -1.65
N LEU A 125 -4.59 21.20 -1.13
CA LEU A 125 -4.17 19.88 -1.61
C LEU A 125 -5.16 19.42 -2.70
N ILE A 126 -4.62 18.93 -3.81
CA ILE A 126 -5.39 18.32 -4.89
C ILE A 126 -4.95 16.88 -4.97
N LEU A 127 -5.83 15.95 -4.59
CA LEU A 127 -5.58 14.52 -4.72
C LEU A 127 -5.45 14.17 -6.22
N LEU A 128 -4.32 13.59 -6.59
CA LEU A 128 -4.01 13.11 -7.93
C LEU A 128 -4.31 11.62 -8.05
N GLU A 129 -3.74 10.83 -7.14
CA GLU A 129 -3.83 9.38 -7.11
C GLU A 129 -4.13 8.88 -5.69
N GLU A 130 -4.88 7.78 -5.61
CA GLU A 130 -5.24 7.08 -4.38
C GLU A 130 -5.24 5.58 -4.69
N GLU A 131 -4.36 4.83 -4.03
CA GLU A 131 -4.25 3.38 -4.13
C GLU A 131 -4.26 2.76 -2.73
N TYR A 132 -5.04 1.68 -2.57
CA TYR A 132 -5.08 0.89 -1.34
C TYR A 132 -4.86 -0.57 -1.65
N ASP A 133 -4.02 -1.21 -0.85
CA ASP A 133 -3.78 -2.65 -0.87
C ASP A 133 -4.13 -3.25 0.50
N TYR A 134 -4.91 -4.32 0.45
CA TYR A 134 -5.32 -5.10 1.60
C TYR A 134 -4.81 -6.51 1.37
N ALA A 135 -4.11 -7.09 2.35
CA ALA A 135 -3.73 -8.49 2.23
C ALA A 135 -4.98 -9.35 1.96
N GLU A 136 -4.92 -10.15 0.90
CA GLU A 136 -5.97 -11.12 0.60
C GLU A 136 -6.16 -12.02 1.83
N GLU A 137 -7.40 -12.14 2.31
CA GLU A 137 -7.73 -13.17 3.29
C GLU A 137 -7.27 -14.51 2.71
N PRO A 138 -6.47 -15.31 3.44
CA PRO A 138 -6.12 -16.63 2.96
C PRO A 138 -7.42 -17.35 2.64
N PRO A 139 -7.52 -18.06 1.49
CA PRO A 139 -8.75 -18.75 1.14
C PRO A 139 -9.14 -19.59 2.35
N GLU A 140 -10.36 -19.37 2.87
CA GLU A 140 -10.89 -20.20 3.94
C GLU A 140 -10.74 -21.63 3.45
N ASP A 141 -9.91 -22.42 4.14
CA ASP A 141 -9.58 -23.79 3.74
C ASP A 141 -10.87 -24.48 3.34
N GLY A 142 -11.04 -24.65 2.03
CA GLY A 142 -12.17 -25.35 1.46
C GLY A 142 -12.10 -26.74 2.03
N ASP A 143 -12.97 -27.02 3.00
CA ASP A 143 -13.26 -28.34 3.50
C ASP A 143 -13.99 -29.08 2.37
N ASP A 144 -13.26 -29.35 1.27
CA ASP A 144 -13.57 -30.36 0.27
C ASP A 144 -13.25 -31.73 0.89
N SER A 145 -13.91 -32.01 2.02
CA SER A 145 -14.15 -33.35 2.50
C SER A 145 -15.28 -33.96 1.67
N GLU A 146 -15.06 -34.17 0.37
CA GLU A 146 -15.80 -35.16 -0.39
C GLU A 146 -14.99 -36.46 -0.40
N ASP A 147 -15.06 -37.13 0.75
CA ASP A 147 -14.82 -38.56 0.94
C ASP A 147 -15.86 -39.34 0.13
N ASP A 148 -15.73 -39.38 -1.20
CA ASP A 148 -16.44 -40.35 -2.06
C ASP A 148 -15.49 -41.50 -2.40
N ARG A 149 -15.22 -42.32 -1.38
CA ARG A 149 -14.77 -43.70 -1.57
C ARG A 149 -15.96 -44.60 -1.91
N GLU A 150 -16.23 -44.78 -3.19
CA GLU A 150 -16.93 -45.96 -3.74
C GLU A 150 -16.14 -46.41 -4.98
N ASN A 151 -15.11 -47.24 -4.86
CA ASN A 151 -15.17 -48.70 -5.02
C ASN A 151 -16.03 -49.21 -6.20
N ASP A 152 -15.55 -49.02 -7.42
CA ASP A 152 -15.74 -49.94 -8.56
C ASP A 152 -14.34 -50.19 -9.16
N ALA A 153 -13.67 -51.28 -8.80
CA ALA A 153 -13.73 -52.56 -9.51
C ALA A 153 -13.24 -52.46 -10.96
N ASP A 154 -12.02 -53.00 -11.18
CA ASP A 154 -11.51 -53.60 -12.42
C ASP A 154 -12.03 -53.09 -13.77
N ASP A 155 -11.19 -52.35 -14.50
CA ASP A 155 -11.05 -52.60 -15.94
C ASP A 155 -9.57 -52.54 -16.37
N PRO A 156 -8.85 -53.67 -16.31
CA PRO A 156 -7.50 -53.78 -16.86
C PRO A 156 -7.55 -54.30 -18.30
N ASP A 157 -8.07 -53.54 -19.28
CA ASP A 157 -7.92 -53.86 -20.70
C ASP A 157 -8.18 -52.64 -21.60
N ASP A 158 -7.18 -51.77 -21.80
CA ASP A 158 -6.98 -51.20 -23.15
C ASP A 158 -5.50 -50.92 -23.45
N PRO A 159 -4.75 -51.95 -23.88
CA PRO A 159 -3.40 -51.78 -24.39
C PRO A 159 -3.39 -51.71 -25.92
N ASP A 160 -3.86 -50.63 -26.55
CA ASP A 160 -3.55 -50.37 -27.97
C ASP A 160 -3.89 -48.92 -28.36
N ASP A 161 -2.94 -47.99 -28.20
CA ASP A 161 -2.80 -46.92 -29.20
C ASP A 161 -1.32 -46.53 -29.40
N PRO A 162 -0.51 -47.39 -30.07
CA PRO A 162 0.72 -46.95 -30.69
C PRO A 162 0.41 -46.39 -32.11
N ASP A 163 1.07 -45.28 -32.41
CA ASP A 163 1.21 -44.66 -33.75
C ASP A 163 -0.06 -43.99 -34.34
N ASP A 164 -0.03 -42.67 -34.45
CA ASP A 164 0.61 -42.13 -35.66
C ASP A 164 1.12 -40.69 -35.45
N SER A 165 2.43 -40.57 -35.60
CA SER A 165 3.16 -39.32 -35.70
C SER A 165 3.18 -38.92 -37.17
N ASP A 166 2.22 -38.12 -37.62
CA ASP A 166 2.31 -37.44 -38.93
C ASP A 166 1.29 -36.29 -39.00
N ASP A 167 1.75 -35.06 -38.78
CA ASP A 167 1.81 -34.10 -39.89
C ASP A 167 2.79 -32.94 -39.55
N PRO A 168 3.95 -32.89 -40.23
CA PRO A 168 4.82 -31.72 -40.31
C PRO A 168 4.28 -30.72 -41.35
N ASP A 169 4.91 -29.53 -41.42
CA ASP A 169 4.63 -28.44 -42.36
C ASP A 169 3.47 -27.53 -41.90
N THR A 170 3.52 -26.20 -41.86
CA THR A 170 4.29 -25.16 -42.55
C THR A 170 3.69 -23.86 -41.99
N VAL A 171 4.39 -22.78 -41.60
CA VAL A 171 5.07 -21.75 -42.40
C VAL A 171 5.76 -20.85 -41.35
N ASP A 172 7.08 -20.68 -41.33
CA ASP A 172 7.82 -19.67 -42.09
C ASP A 172 7.02 -18.38 -42.32
N ASP A 173 7.03 -17.48 -41.33
CA ASP A 173 6.80 -16.06 -41.56
C ASP A 173 8.12 -15.30 -41.32
N PRO A 174 8.90 -15.06 -42.39
CA PRO A 174 10.10 -14.24 -42.34
C PRO A 174 9.86 -12.88 -43.00
N ASP A 175 8.85 -12.10 -42.63
CA ASP A 175 8.70 -10.75 -43.22
C ASP A 175 7.94 -9.78 -42.31
N ASP A 176 8.66 -9.10 -41.39
CA ASP A 176 8.44 -7.65 -41.27
C ASP A 176 9.71 -6.88 -40.86
N PRO A 177 10.65 -6.65 -41.81
CA PRO A 177 11.72 -5.70 -41.64
C PRO A 177 11.46 -4.41 -42.45
N ASP A 178 10.33 -3.71 -42.29
CA ASP A 178 10.18 -2.38 -42.92
C ASP A 178 9.15 -1.48 -42.21
N ASP A 179 9.56 -0.80 -41.13
CA ASP A 179 9.07 0.57 -40.88
C ASP A 179 10.23 1.54 -40.61
N GLN A 180 11.02 1.74 -41.67
CA GLN A 180 11.73 2.99 -41.88
C GLN A 180 10.84 3.94 -42.67
N ARG A 181 10.23 4.91 -41.98
CA ARG A 181 9.75 6.20 -42.52
C ARG A 181 9.67 7.19 -41.37
N ASP A 182 9.96 8.47 -41.48
CA ASP A 182 10.53 9.34 -42.50
C ASP A 182 10.70 10.69 -41.75
N HIS A 183 11.81 11.38 -42.00
CA HIS A 183 12.00 12.84 -41.87
C HIS A 183 11.91 13.54 -40.50
#